data_AF-A0A1F6UYC1-F1
#
_entry.id   AF-A0A1F6UYC1-F1
#
_cell.length_a   1.000
_cell.length_b   1.000
_cell.length_c   1.000
_cell.angle_alpha   90.00
_cell.angle_beta   90.00
_cell.angle_gamma   90.00
#
_symmetry.space_group_name_H-M   'P 1'
#
loop_
_entity.id
_entity.type
_entity.pdbx_description
1 polymer ?
#
loop_
_entity_poly.entity_id
_entity_poly.type
_entity_poly.pdbx_seq_one_letter_code
_entity_poly.pdbx_strand_id
1 'polypeptide(L)'
;MNVLQNRLNNTTNTRTQASLKTQISALQDQVQIPQSNQVNGETTTTATTNTTPITITTTNVFSSKVEGLGLVVEERKKAVDNSKAQLVKIINESVTAIITNTETSGKKTDTSRIYTLRDELLLKVDSSLGALTEDITPANINDLQIEIKKGIENVRSVAGDNRAIAQNDLSSKDITNTLNTLSGAVNDQAEALKAQGGDLLYKDSNKDGISDYDSVYVYNMSPTALSPVSTYEGKTINAAEKILLGFDPTQSEIVEVNKEQPTESIIASVPTYQVKEVALTENKAVLLKGQALPNSFITIYIYSTPIMVTVKTDSKGEWQYVLDKELENGDHTVYTASVNNSGNIIAKSPGYLFTKTAEAASLKDLPLAGASVEANKPGLLEGNNLYVIVTVLVLIIVTVLVLIGMTSKKNKENLS
;
A
#
# COMPACT_ATOMS: atom_id res chain seq x y z
N MET A 1 23.93 -3.32 24.09
CA MET A 1 23.56 -4.52 24.88
C MET A 1 22.91 -4.17 26.23
N ASN A 2 23.63 -3.61 27.20
CA ASN A 2 23.13 -3.40 28.57
C ASN A 2 21.83 -2.57 28.66
N VAL A 3 21.67 -1.58 27.78
CA VAL A 3 20.44 -0.77 27.68
C VAL A 3 19.24 -1.61 27.22
N LEU A 4 19.41 -2.48 26.23
CA LEU A 4 18.34 -3.36 25.74
C LEU A 4 18.01 -4.45 26.75
N GLN A 5 19.01 -4.97 27.46
CA GLN A 5 18.79 -5.92 28.55
C GLN A 5 17.96 -5.30 29.68
N ASN A 6 18.25 -4.05 30.05
CA ASN A 6 17.48 -3.32 31.06
C ASN A 6 16.03 -3.07 30.59
N ARG A 7 15.83 -2.73 29.31
CA ARG A 7 14.48 -2.58 28.71
C ARG A 7 13.71 -3.88 28.66
N LEU A 8 14.37 -5.00 28.34
CA LEU A 8 13.76 -6.33 28.32
C LEU A 8 13.29 -6.74 29.72
N ASN A 9 14.07 -6.41 30.74
CA ASN A 9 13.75 -6.72 32.14
C ASN A 9 12.59 -5.88 32.70
N ASN A 10 12.31 -4.71 32.12
CA ASN A 10 11.31 -3.77 32.63
C ASN A 10 10.00 -3.73 31.84
N THR A 11 9.90 -4.46 30.71
CA THR A 11 8.66 -4.52 29.92
C THR A 11 7.84 -5.76 30.23
N THR A 12 6.52 -5.60 30.41
CA THR A 12 5.55 -6.70 30.59
C THR A 12 4.83 -7.08 29.30
N ASN A 13 5.04 -6.32 28.22
CA ASN A 13 4.42 -6.60 26.92
C ASN A 13 5.17 -7.73 26.21
N THR A 14 4.50 -8.86 25.98
CA THR A 14 5.08 -10.07 25.39
C THR A 14 5.60 -9.88 23.97
N ARG A 15 4.99 -9.00 23.16
CA ARG A 15 5.46 -8.68 21.80
C ARG A 15 6.72 -7.82 21.84
N THR A 16 6.77 -6.84 22.74
CA THR A 16 7.96 -6.02 22.99
C THR A 16 9.10 -6.87 23.55
N GLN A 17 8.82 -7.83 24.44
CA GLN A 17 9.82 -8.78 24.93
C GLN A 17 10.39 -9.64 23.79
N ALA A 18 9.54 -10.13 22.88
CA ALA A 18 9.99 -10.91 21.73
C ALA A 18 10.91 -10.08 20.82
N SER A 19 10.52 -8.84 20.51
CA SER A 19 11.32 -7.92 19.70
C SER A 19 12.67 -7.57 20.35
N LEU A 20 12.68 -7.25 21.65
CA LEU A 20 13.91 -6.94 22.39
C LEU A 20 14.84 -8.16 22.46
N LYS A 21 14.30 -9.38 22.60
CA LYS A 21 15.09 -10.62 22.54
C LYS A 21 15.75 -10.78 21.16
N THR A 22 15.01 -10.57 20.08
CA THR A 22 15.56 -10.62 18.71
C THR A 22 16.67 -9.57 18.50
N GLN A 23 16.48 -8.35 19.00
CA GLN A 23 17.50 -7.29 18.91
C GLN A 23 18.77 -7.61 19.72
N ILE A 24 18.62 -8.20 20.91
CA ILE A 24 19.76 -8.64 21.73
C ILE A 24 20.53 -9.75 21.00
N SER A 25 19.85 -10.74 20.44
CA SER A 25 20.49 -11.80 19.66
C SER A 25 21.24 -11.27 18.44
N ALA A 26 20.65 -10.34 17.69
CA ALA A 26 21.31 -9.72 16.54
C ALA A 26 22.60 -8.95 16.91
N LEU A 27 22.65 -8.34 18.10
CA LEU A 27 23.85 -7.65 18.60
C LEU A 27 24.91 -8.62 19.16
N GLN A 28 24.51 -9.80 19.62
CA GLN A 28 25.45 -10.84 20.05
C GLN A 28 26.23 -11.40 18.86
N ASP A 29 25.55 -11.58 17.72
CA ASP A 29 26.15 -12.09 16.49
C ASP A 29 27.16 -11.11 15.86
N GLN A 30 27.03 -9.80 16.13
CA GLN A 30 27.99 -8.79 15.66
C GLN A 30 29.34 -8.80 16.41
N VAL A 31 29.43 -9.40 17.60
CA VAL A 31 30.69 -9.44 18.40
C VAL A 31 31.61 -10.58 17.98
N GLN A 32 31.16 -11.48 17.10
CA GLN A 32 31.88 -12.69 16.67
C GLN A 32 32.57 -12.59 15.29
N ILE A 33 32.86 -11.39 14.78
CA ILE A 33 33.62 -11.25 13.52
C ILE A 33 35.14 -11.38 13.81
N PRO A 34 35.88 -12.35 13.23
CA PRO A 34 37.34 -12.42 13.37
C PRO A 34 38.02 -11.29 12.58
N GLN A 35 39.03 -10.66 13.17
CA GLN A 35 39.87 -9.66 12.51
C GLN A 35 40.66 -10.27 11.33
N SER A 36 40.74 -9.52 10.22
CA SER A 36 41.44 -9.89 8.99
C SER A 36 42.94 -10.10 9.22
N ASN A 37 43.48 -11.25 8.80
CA ASN A 37 44.93 -11.43 8.65
C ASN A 37 45.39 -10.94 7.27
N GLN A 38 46.48 -10.17 7.29
CA GLN A 38 47.23 -9.66 6.16
C GLN A 38 47.78 -10.79 5.27
N VAL A 39 47.73 -10.59 3.95
CA VAL A 39 48.27 -11.51 2.93
C VAL A 39 49.70 -11.12 2.60
N ASN A 40 50.62 -12.09 2.66
CA ASN A 40 51.94 -12.05 2.05
C ASN A 40 52.09 -13.25 1.09
N GLY A 41 52.48 -12.98 -0.16
CA GLY A 41 53.39 -13.79 -0.99
C GLY A 41 53.01 -15.19 -1.50
N GLU A 42 52.82 -15.26 -2.82
CA GLU A 42 53.25 -16.30 -3.80
C GLU A 42 52.57 -17.69 -3.94
N THR A 43 51.94 -17.84 -5.13
CA THR A 43 51.87 -18.98 -6.09
C THR A 43 51.64 -20.42 -5.60
N THR A 44 50.52 -21.03 -6.03
CA THR A 44 50.42 -22.03 -7.14
C THR A 44 49.02 -22.68 -7.14
N THR A 45 48.50 -22.94 -8.34
CA THR A 45 47.21 -23.53 -8.75
C THR A 45 46.67 -24.71 -7.94
N THR A 46 45.39 -24.64 -7.57
CA THR A 46 44.36 -25.68 -7.84
C THR A 46 42.97 -25.09 -7.57
N ALA A 47 42.05 -25.28 -8.52
CA ALA A 47 40.67 -24.81 -8.43
C ALA A 47 39.89 -25.67 -7.43
N THR A 48 39.40 -25.05 -6.36
CA THR A 48 38.33 -25.56 -5.52
C THR A 48 37.36 -24.42 -5.28
N THR A 49 36.13 -24.56 -5.77
CA THR A 49 35.03 -23.62 -5.61
C THR A 49 34.64 -23.51 -4.13
N ASN A 50 35.25 -22.58 -3.41
CA ASN A 50 34.76 -22.09 -2.12
C ASN A 50 33.89 -20.86 -2.38
N THR A 51 32.60 -21.06 -2.62
CA THR A 51 31.61 -19.99 -2.47
C THR A 51 31.39 -19.77 -0.97
N THR A 52 32.12 -18.82 -0.41
CA THR A 52 32.07 -18.45 1.00
C THR A 52 30.66 -17.92 1.38
N PRO A 53 30.12 -18.17 2.59
CA PRO A 53 28.74 -17.83 2.98
C PRO A 53 28.47 -16.33 3.26
N ILE A 54 29.30 -15.42 2.74
CA ILE A 54 29.32 -14.01 3.17
C ILE A 54 28.08 -13.24 2.69
N THR A 55 27.52 -13.64 1.54
CA THR A 55 26.33 -12.98 0.95
C THR A 55 25.05 -13.31 1.72
N ILE A 56 24.88 -14.55 2.19
CA ILE A 56 23.64 -14.99 2.87
C ILE A 56 23.47 -14.28 4.22
N THR A 57 24.56 -14.13 4.98
CA THR A 57 24.52 -13.44 6.28
C THR A 57 24.15 -11.97 6.12
N THR A 58 24.74 -11.27 5.14
CA THR A 58 24.49 -9.84 4.92
C THR A 58 23.06 -9.56 4.45
N THR A 59 22.49 -10.39 3.55
CA THR A 59 21.13 -10.19 3.06
C THR A 59 20.05 -10.50 4.11
N ASN A 60 20.27 -11.51 4.96
CA ASN A 60 19.39 -11.77 6.12
C ASN A 60 19.39 -10.61 7.13
N VAL A 61 20.53 -9.91 7.27
CA VAL A 61 20.63 -8.71 8.11
C VAL A 61 19.83 -7.54 7.54
N PHE A 62 19.82 -7.33 6.21
CA PHE A 62 18.99 -6.29 5.61
C PHE A 62 17.50 -6.59 5.79
N SER A 63 17.03 -7.79 5.45
CA SER A 63 15.62 -8.18 5.59
C SER A 63 15.09 -8.02 7.02
N SER A 64 15.88 -8.42 8.03
CA SER A 64 15.51 -8.26 9.44
C SER A 64 15.49 -6.80 9.88
N LYS A 65 16.40 -5.97 9.37
CA LYS A 65 16.39 -4.52 9.60
C LYS A 65 15.17 -3.84 9.00
N VAL A 66 14.78 -4.23 7.77
CA VAL A 66 13.55 -3.74 7.11
C VAL A 66 12.30 -4.11 7.90
N GLU A 67 12.25 -5.32 8.44
CA GLU A 67 11.16 -5.76 9.30
C GLU A 67 11.10 -4.92 10.60
N GLY A 68 12.24 -4.71 11.25
CA GLY A 68 12.34 -3.87 12.44
C GLY A 68 11.91 -2.42 12.20
N LEU A 69 12.30 -1.83 11.06
CA LEU A 69 11.89 -0.48 10.65
C LEU A 69 10.38 -0.40 10.36
N GLY A 70 9.84 -1.39 9.64
CA GLY A 70 8.41 -1.45 9.34
C GLY A 70 7.55 -1.55 10.60
N LEU A 71 7.97 -2.36 11.59
CA LEU A 71 7.27 -2.46 12.88
C LEU A 71 7.24 -1.12 13.62
N VAL A 72 8.35 -0.40 13.64
CA VAL A 72 8.43 0.92 14.29
C VAL A 72 7.52 1.93 13.59
N VAL A 73 7.49 1.96 12.25
CA VAL A 73 6.59 2.83 11.48
C VAL A 73 5.12 2.51 11.77
N GLU A 74 4.76 1.24 11.81
CA GLU A 74 3.39 0.79 12.07
C GLU A 74 2.92 1.13 13.50
N GLU A 75 3.82 1.05 14.49
CA GLU A 75 3.52 1.47 15.86
C GLU A 75 3.20 2.98 15.95
N ARG A 76 3.85 3.85 15.15
CA ARG A 76 3.45 5.28 15.02
C ARG A 76 2.02 5.41 14.60
N LYS A 77 1.71 4.73 13.49
CA LYS A 77 0.45 4.88 12.77
C LYS A 77 -0.68 4.53 13.73
N LYS A 78 -0.52 3.41 14.44
CA LYS A 78 -1.44 2.99 15.49
C LYS A 78 -1.56 3.99 16.64
N ALA A 79 -0.46 4.59 17.11
CA ALA A 79 -0.51 5.61 18.16
C ALA A 79 -1.29 6.86 17.70
N VAL A 80 -1.02 7.33 16.47
CA VAL A 80 -1.72 8.47 15.85
C VAL A 80 -3.21 8.17 15.70
N ASP A 81 -3.57 7.02 15.13
CA ASP A 81 -4.96 6.62 14.90
C ASP A 81 -5.73 6.49 16.22
N ASN A 82 -5.11 5.90 17.25
CA ASN A 82 -5.71 5.80 18.58
C ASN A 82 -5.93 7.17 19.23
N SER A 83 -4.91 8.05 19.19
CA SER A 83 -5.02 9.40 19.73
C SER A 83 -6.06 10.22 18.99
N LYS A 84 -6.14 10.08 17.67
CA LYS A 84 -7.19 10.71 16.84
C LYS A 84 -8.58 10.27 17.29
N ALA A 85 -8.81 8.96 17.41
CA ALA A 85 -10.10 8.42 17.87
C ALA A 85 -10.48 8.91 19.28
N GLN A 86 -9.50 8.97 20.19
CA GLN A 86 -9.72 9.49 21.55
C GLN A 86 -10.04 10.98 21.57
N LEU A 87 -9.32 11.80 20.80
CA LEU A 87 -9.58 13.25 20.73
C LEU A 87 -10.95 13.54 20.14
N VAL A 88 -11.36 12.84 19.07
CA VAL A 88 -12.71 12.96 18.50
C VAL A 88 -13.77 12.70 19.57
N LYS A 89 -13.60 11.62 20.35
CA LYS A 89 -14.51 11.30 21.45
C LYS A 89 -14.56 12.42 22.50
N ILE A 90 -13.39 12.86 23.00
CA ILE A 90 -13.31 13.88 24.05
C ILE A 90 -13.92 15.21 23.58
N ILE A 91 -13.66 15.62 22.33
CA ILE A 91 -14.23 16.85 21.76
C ILE A 91 -15.75 16.76 21.67
N ASN A 92 -16.28 15.64 21.18
CA ASN A 92 -17.74 15.41 21.09
C ASN A 92 -18.41 15.45 22.47
N GLU A 93 -17.82 14.79 23.46
CA GLU A 93 -18.31 14.79 24.85
C GLU A 93 -18.23 16.18 25.47
N SER A 94 -17.16 16.93 25.23
CA SER A 94 -16.98 18.32 25.68
C SER A 94 -18.07 19.24 25.14
N VAL A 95 -18.29 19.19 23.81
CA VAL A 95 -19.30 20.01 23.13
C VAL A 95 -20.70 19.67 23.65
N THR A 96 -21.00 18.39 23.83
CA THR A 96 -22.27 17.93 24.40
C THR A 96 -22.47 18.47 25.82
N ALA A 97 -21.44 18.38 26.67
CA ALA A 97 -21.50 18.90 28.04
C ALA A 97 -21.70 20.43 28.07
N ILE A 98 -21.09 21.17 27.15
CA ILE A 98 -21.26 22.64 27.04
C ILE A 98 -22.72 22.98 26.68
N ILE A 99 -23.31 22.30 25.70
CA ILE A 99 -24.70 22.49 25.30
C ILE A 99 -25.65 22.19 26.48
N THR A 100 -25.51 21.02 27.10
CA THR A 100 -26.38 20.62 28.23
C THR A 100 -26.29 21.59 29.40
N ASN A 101 -25.08 22.03 29.76
CA ASN A 101 -24.88 22.98 30.86
C ASN A 101 -25.46 24.37 30.57
N THR A 102 -25.43 24.81 29.31
CA THR A 102 -25.98 26.12 28.92
C THR A 102 -27.51 26.08 28.84
N GLU A 103 -28.09 25.01 28.31
CA GLU A 103 -29.54 24.80 28.28
C GLU A 103 -30.15 24.69 29.69
N THR A 104 -29.50 23.95 30.60
CA THR A 104 -29.92 23.86 32.01
C THR A 104 -29.85 25.20 32.75
N SER A 105 -28.99 26.13 32.30
CA SER A 105 -28.91 27.49 32.84
C SER A 105 -29.99 28.45 32.30
N GLY A 106 -30.88 27.97 31.42
CA GLY A 106 -31.97 28.76 30.83
C GLY A 106 -31.53 29.71 29.71
N LYS A 107 -30.28 29.59 29.23
CA LYS A 107 -29.77 30.37 28.09
C LYS A 107 -30.13 29.69 26.78
N LYS A 108 -30.59 30.48 25.79
CA LYS A 108 -30.82 30.01 24.42
C LYS A 108 -29.48 29.87 23.70
N THR A 109 -29.19 28.68 23.20
CA THR A 109 -27.92 28.33 22.54
C THR A 109 -28.09 28.18 21.03
N ASP A 110 -27.14 28.68 20.24
CA ASP A 110 -27.09 28.41 18.79
C ASP A 110 -26.39 27.07 18.54
N THR A 111 -27.15 25.99 18.72
CA THR A 111 -26.65 24.62 18.62
C THR A 111 -26.11 24.31 17.23
N SER A 112 -26.68 24.90 16.17
CA SER A 112 -26.19 24.71 14.80
C SER A 112 -24.78 25.28 14.63
N ARG A 113 -24.55 26.52 15.09
CA ARG A 113 -23.22 27.14 15.03
C ARG A 113 -22.20 26.39 15.87
N ILE A 114 -22.60 25.87 17.03
CA ILE A 114 -21.75 25.04 17.89
C ILE A 114 -21.28 23.77 17.17
N TYR A 115 -22.20 23.05 16.51
CA TYR A 115 -21.82 21.85 15.76
C TYR A 115 -20.93 22.18 14.55
N THR A 116 -21.14 23.31 13.87
CA THR A 116 -20.22 23.76 12.82
C THR A 116 -18.80 23.98 13.37
N LEU A 117 -18.66 24.67 14.51
CA LEU A 117 -17.35 24.90 15.14
C LEU A 117 -16.68 23.60 15.61
N ARG A 118 -17.47 22.64 16.11
CA ARG A 118 -16.99 21.30 16.44
C ARG A 118 -16.44 20.61 15.19
N ASP A 119 -17.19 20.61 14.10
CA ASP A 119 -16.78 19.92 12.87
C ASP A 119 -15.54 20.57 12.25
N GLU A 120 -15.44 21.89 12.26
CA GLU A 120 -14.21 22.64 11.90
C GLU A 120 -13.03 22.24 12.79
N LEU A 121 -13.24 22.09 14.10
CA LEU A 121 -12.20 21.66 15.03
C LEU A 121 -11.76 20.21 14.77
N LEU A 122 -12.70 19.29 14.54
CA LEU A 122 -12.41 17.89 14.22
C LEU A 122 -11.63 17.79 12.91
N LEU A 123 -12.02 18.54 11.88
CA LEU A 123 -11.26 18.63 10.62
C LEU A 123 -9.83 19.14 10.84
N LYS A 124 -9.66 20.09 11.76
CA LYS A 124 -8.31 20.60 12.08
C LYS A 124 -7.46 19.56 12.82
N VAL A 125 -8.03 18.83 13.78
CA VAL A 125 -7.36 17.69 14.43
C VAL A 125 -6.96 16.64 13.40
N ASP A 126 -7.90 16.30 12.51
CA ASP A 126 -7.68 15.36 11.41
C ASP A 126 -6.57 15.81 10.47
N SER A 127 -6.52 17.10 10.12
CA SER A 127 -5.46 17.65 9.29
C SER A 127 -4.12 17.63 10.00
N SER A 128 -4.05 18.05 11.27
CA SER A 128 -2.81 18.12 12.04
C SER A 128 -2.23 16.73 12.34
N LEU A 129 -3.08 15.70 12.49
CA LEU A 129 -2.65 14.32 12.70
C LEU A 129 -2.57 13.49 11.41
N GLY A 130 -3.27 13.87 10.34
CA GLY A 130 -3.38 13.12 9.09
C GLY A 130 -2.41 13.56 8.00
N ALA A 131 -1.96 14.82 8.01
CA ALA A 131 -1.05 15.34 6.99
C ALA A 131 0.41 14.85 7.16
N LEU A 132 0.80 14.32 8.32
CA LEU A 132 2.22 14.31 8.72
C LEU A 132 2.65 13.05 9.48
N THR A 133 2.58 11.86 8.88
CA THR A 133 3.35 10.74 9.45
C THR A 133 4.86 11.02 9.46
N GLU A 134 5.35 11.98 8.67
CA GLU A 134 6.75 12.44 8.74
C GLU A 134 6.95 13.55 9.79
N ASP A 135 6.17 14.62 9.79
CA ASP A 135 6.41 15.79 10.66
C ASP A 135 5.62 15.85 11.97
N ILE A 136 4.90 14.81 12.41
CA ILE A 136 4.37 14.84 13.79
C ILE A 136 5.55 14.81 14.74
N THR A 137 5.96 15.98 15.23
CA THR A 137 6.96 16.15 16.28
C THR A 137 6.30 16.47 17.62
N PRO A 138 7.01 16.33 18.75
CA PRO A 138 6.54 16.84 20.04
C PRO A 138 6.10 18.32 20.00
N ALA A 139 6.75 19.16 19.17
CA ALA A 139 6.37 20.56 19.01
C ALA A 139 5.01 20.70 18.31
N ASN A 140 4.78 19.98 17.21
CA ASN A 140 3.49 20.02 16.50
C ASN A 140 2.34 19.48 17.36
N ILE A 141 2.61 18.50 18.22
CA ILE A 141 1.64 17.96 19.18
C ILE A 141 1.28 19.01 20.24
N ASN A 142 2.26 19.78 20.71
CA ASN A 142 2.01 20.87 21.64
C ASN A 142 1.18 22.00 20.99
N ASP A 143 1.46 22.33 19.73
CA ASP A 143 0.66 23.30 18.98
C ASP A 143 -0.78 22.80 18.81
N LEU A 144 -0.97 21.53 18.46
CA LEU A 144 -2.29 20.91 18.38
C LEU A 144 -3.04 20.98 19.72
N GLN A 145 -2.35 20.77 20.85
CA GLN A 145 -2.96 20.92 22.17
C GLN A 145 -3.51 22.34 22.39
N ILE A 146 -2.75 23.37 21.99
CA ILE A 146 -3.17 24.77 22.10
C ILE A 146 -4.38 25.03 21.20
N GLU A 147 -4.37 24.49 19.98
CA GLU A 147 -5.47 24.66 19.02
C GLU A 147 -6.77 24.02 19.50
N ILE A 148 -6.71 22.80 20.04
CA ILE A 148 -7.91 22.13 20.57
C ILE A 148 -8.48 22.92 21.76
N LYS A 149 -7.63 23.38 22.69
CA LYS A 149 -8.07 24.19 23.83
C LYS A 149 -8.78 25.47 23.38
N LYS A 150 -8.19 26.20 22.43
CA LYS A 150 -8.80 27.41 21.83
C LYS A 150 -10.12 27.10 21.11
N GLY A 151 -10.18 25.99 20.38
CA GLY A 151 -11.41 25.56 19.70
C GLY A 151 -12.57 25.31 20.68
N ILE A 152 -12.29 24.64 21.80
CA ILE A 152 -13.29 24.41 22.86
C ILE A 152 -13.69 25.73 23.55
N GLU A 153 -12.75 26.67 23.76
CA GLU A 153 -13.06 28.01 24.28
C GLU A 153 -13.99 28.78 23.34
N ASN A 154 -13.76 28.70 22.02
CA ASN A 154 -14.64 29.32 21.02
C ASN A 154 -16.05 28.73 21.07
N VAL A 155 -16.16 27.40 21.20
CA VAL A 155 -17.47 26.73 21.37
C VAL A 155 -18.18 27.23 22.63
N ARG A 156 -17.48 27.34 23.76
CA ARG A 156 -18.03 27.88 25.00
C ARG A 156 -18.51 29.33 24.86
N SER A 157 -17.72 30.17 24.19
CA SER A 157 -18.05 31.57 23.95
C SER A 157 -19.36 31.70 23.16
N VAL A 158 -19.53 30.93 22.08
CA VAL A 158 -20.77 30.91 21.28
C VAL A 158 -21.94 30.33 22.09
N ALA A 159 -21.69 29.35 22.96
CA ALA A 159 -22.70 28.81 23.86
C ALA A 159 -23.11 29.78 24.98
N GLY A 160 -22.38 30.90 25.17
CA GLY A 160 -22.58 31.80 26.30
C GLY A 160 -22.14 31.20 27.65
N ASP A 161 -21.29 30.17 27.61
CA ASP A 161 -20.62 29.57 28.77
C ASP A 161 -19.31 30.31 29.05
N ASN A 162 -19.33 31.31 29.93
CA ASN A 162 -18.15 32.12 30.24
C ASN A 162 -17.22 31.48 31.29
N ARG A 163 -17.37 30.17 31.57
CA ARG A 163 -16.48 29.45 32.48
C ARG A 163 -15.14 29.21 31.79
N ALA A 164 -14.07 29.76 32.36
CA ALA A 164 -12.71 29.45 31.95
C ALA A 164 -12.48 27.93 31.95
N ILE A 165 -11.66 27.42 31.02
CA ILE A 165 -11.19 26.03 31.09
C ILE A 165 -10.30 25.93 32.33
N ALA A 166 -10.86 25.40 33.41
CA ALA A 166 -10.06 25.09 34.60
C ALA A 166 -9.03 24.02 34.22
N GLN A 167 -7.82 24.09 34.78
CA GLN A 167 -6.81 23.03 34.58
C GLN A 167 -7.31 21.63 35.00
N ASN A 168 -8.33 21.58 35.87
CA ASN A 168 -8.97 20.35 36.35
C ASN A 168 -10.25 19.97 35.59
N ASP A 169 -10.62 20.67 34.52
CA ASP A 169 -11.68 20.21 33.63
C ASP A 169 -11.27 18.85 33.04
N LEU A 170 -12.07 17.81 33.30
CA LEU A 170 -11.75 16.43 32.92
C LEU A 170 -11.43 16.34 31.43
N SER A 171 -12.17 17.05 30.59
CA SER A 171 -11.94 17.06 29.14
C SER A 171 -10.58 17.68 28.77
N SER A 172 -10.20 18.78 29.44
CA SER A 172 -8.89 19.44 29.24
C SER A 172 -7.73 18.56 29.71
N LYS A 173 -7.93 17.85 30.82
CA LYS A 173 -6.98 16.85 31.34
C LYS A 173 -6.85 15.67 30.38
N ASP A 174 -7.95 15.14 29.86
CA ASP A 174 -7.95 14.00 28.96
C ASP A 174 -7.34 14.34 27.60
N ILE A 175 -7.59 15.55 27.06
CA ILE A 175 -6.89 16.07 25.87
C ILE A 175 -5.38 16.12 26.13
N THR A 176 -4.97 16.71 27.25
CA THR A 176 -3.55 16.87 27.61
C THR A 176 -2.87 15.50 27.78
N ASN A 177 -3.53 14.56 28.46
CA ASN A 177 -3.01 13.20 28.63
C ASN A 177 -2.89 12.47 27.29
N THR A 178 -3.92 12.53 26.45
CA THR A 178 -3.94 11.87 25.14
C THR A 178 -2.80 12.37 24.25
N LEU A 179 -2.58 13.69 24.21
CA LEU A 179 -1.52 14.29 23.41
C LEU A 179 -0.13 14.08 24.02
N ASN A 180 0.02 14.07 25.35
CA ASN A 180 1.29 13.71 26.00
C ASN A 180 1.67 12.26 25.73
N THR A 181 0.71 11.33 25.76
CA THR A 181 0.93 9.93 25.38
C THR A 181 1.37 9.82 23.92
N LEU A 182 0.72 10.57 23.01
CA LEU A 182 1.12 10.63 21.60
C LEU A 182 2.54 11.17 21.46
N SER A 183 2.87 12.25 22.16
CA SER A 183 4.19 12.88 22.13
C SER A 183 5.28 11.95 22.63
N GLY A 184 5.02 11.18 23.69
CA GLY A 184 5.93 10.16 24.17
C GLY A 184 6.15 9.07 23.14
N ALA A 185 5.07 8.53 22.56
CA ALA A 185 5.16 7.48 21.54
C ALA A 185 5.94 7.93 20.30
N VAL A 186 5.68 9.15 19.82
CA VAL A 186 6.39 9.75 18.69
C VAL A 186 7.88 9.92 18.98
N ASN A 187 8.23 10.37 20.19
CA ASN A 187 9.63 10.52 20.59
C ASN A 187 10.35 9.18 20.74
N ASP A 188 9.73 8.21 21.42
CA ASP A 188 10.28 6.86 21.60
C ASP A 188 10.52 6.17 20.26
N GLN A 189 9.62 6.39 19.31
CA GLN A 189 9.79 5.93 17.95
C GLN A 189 10.93 6.63 17.22
N ALA A 190 11.05 7.96 17.31
CA ALA A 190 12.14 8.67 16.64
C ALA A 190 13.50 8.09 17.08
N GLU A 191 13.63 7.79 18.38
CA GLU A 191 14.80 7.10 18.92
C GLU A 191 14.93 5.65 18.42
N ALA A 192 13.83 4.90 18.32
CA ALA A 192 13.84 3.52 17.82
C ALA A 192 14.18 3.43 16.31
N LEU A 193 13.72 4.37 15.49
CA LEU A 193 14.08 4.51 14.08
C LEU A 193 15.57 4.82 13.99
N LYS A 194 16.04 5.84 14.70
CA LYS A 194 17.45 6.25 14.70
C LYS A 194 18.38 5.13 15.14
N ALA A 195 17.99 4.33 16.15
CA ALA A 195 18.76 3.16 16.58
C ALA A 195 18.92 2.10 15.47
N GLN A 196 18.02 2.09 14.49
CA GLN A 196 18.06 1.21 13.32
C GLN A 196 18.50 1.97 12.04
N GLY A 197 18.95 3.21 12.15
CA GLY A 197 19.29 4.07 10.99
C GLY A 197 18.09 4.47 10.14
N GLY A 198 16.86 4.27 10.61
CA GLY A 198 15.63 4.64 9.91
C GLY A 198 15.42 6.15 9.76
N ASP A 199 16.12 6.97 10.54
CA ASP A 199 16.13 8.42 10.34
C ASP A 199 16.80 8.82 9.01
N LEU A 200 17.62 7.94 8.43
CA LEU A 200 18.25 8.13 7.14
C LEU A 200 17.27 7.92 5.97
N LEU A 201 16.12 7.28 6.19
CA LEU A 201 15.07 7.12 5.16
C LEU A 201 14.49 8.48 4.74
N TYR A 202 14.64 9.51 5.58
CA TYR A 202 14.03 10.83 5.41
C TYR A 202 15.07 11.92 5.11
N LYS A 203 16.30 11.52 4.84
CA LYS A 203 17.40 12.43 4.51
C LYS A 203 17.89 12.10 3.11
N ASP A 204 18.18 13.13 2.35
CA ASP A 204 18.86 13.06 1.05
C ASP A 204 19.92 14.15 1.09
N SER A 205 21.10 13.78 1.61
CA SER A 205 22.15 14.74 1.97
C SER A 205 22.83 15.36 0.74
N ASN A 206 22.97 14.60 -0.35
CA ASN A 206 23.58 15.07 -1.59
C ASN A 206 22.54 15.55 -2.64
N LYS A 207 21.24 15.40 -2.36
CA LYS A 207 20.11 15.83 -3.20
C LYS A 207 20.08 15.13 -4.56
N ASP A 208 20.50 13.88 -4.61
CA ASP A 208 20.48 13.07 -5.83
C ASP A 208 19.16 12.30 -6.04
N GLY A 209 18.22 12.46 -5.09
CA GLY A 209 16.91 11.83 -5.10
C GLY A 209 16.87 10.45 -4.44
N ILE A 210 17.98 9.96 -3.88
CA ILE A 210 18.08 8.71 -3.13
C ILE A 210 18.16 9.05 -1.63
N SER A 211 17.44 8.30 -0.78
CA SER A 211 17.59 8.49 0.66
C SER A 211 18.98 8.08 1.13
N ASP A 212 19.51 8.72 2.17
CA ASP A 212 20.78 8.37 2.79
C ASP A 212 20.78 6.90 3.23
N TYR A 213 19.60 6.36 3.59
CA TYR A 213 19.41 4.95 3.89
C TYR A 213 19.67 4.07 2.67
N ASP A 214 19.02 4.35 1.54
CA ASP A 214 19.18 3.55 0.33
C ASP A 214 20.58 3.69 -0.25
N SER A 215 21.16 4.89 -0.20
CA SER A 215 22.57 5.13 -0.56
C SER A 215 23.48 4.18 0.19
N VAL A 216 23.40 4.10 1.52
CA VAL A 216 24.29 3.25 2.32
C VAL A 216 23.94 1.76 2.22
N TYR A 217 22.66 1.40 2.37
CA TYR A 217 22.25 0.02 2.62
C TYR A 217 21.73 -0.72 1.39
N VAL A 218 21.39 -0.02 0.31
CA VAL A 218 20.86 -0.63 -0.93
C VAL A 218 21.88 -0.53 -2.06
N TYR A 219 22.48 0.65 -2.28
CA TYR A 219 23.33 0.90 -3.45
C TYR A 219 24.82 1.01 -3.14
N ASN A 220 25.21 0.95 -1.86
CA ASN A 220 26.60 1.08 -1.40
C ASN A 220 27.30 2.36 -1.93
N MET A 221 26.55 3.46 -1.89
CA MET A 221 26.94 4.81 -2.29
C MET A 221 27.23 5.67 -1.06
N SER A 222 27.99 6.75 -1.28
CA SER A 222 28.15 7.80 -0.25
C SER A 222 26.87 8.64 -0.18
N PRO A 223 26.27 8.85 1.01
CA PRO A 223 25.09 9.71 1.15
C PRO A 223 25.40 11.19 0.94
N THR A 224 26.65 11.61 1.08
CA THR A 224 27.04 13.03 1.07
C THR A 224 27.85 13.44 -0.15
N ALA A 225 28.54 12.50 -0.82
CA ALA A 225 29.25 12.81 -2.05
C ALA A 225 28.26 12.93 -3.22
N LEU A 226 28.56 13.81 -4.18
CA LEU A 226 27.76 13.92 -5.40
C LEU A 226 27.82 12.60 -6.18
N SER A 227 26.67 12.08 -6.56
CA SER A 227 26.55 10.87 -7.35
C SER A 227 26.88 11.11 -8.83
N PRO A 228 27.43 10.12 -9.55
CA PRO A 228 27.65 10.22 -10.99
C PRO A 228 26.37 10.50 -11.76
N VAL A 229 26.41 11.42 -12.72
CA VAL A 229 25.30 11.68 -13.66
C VAL A 229 25.56 10.98 -15.01
N SER A 230 24.50 10.74 -15.79
CA SER A 230 24.62 10.19 -17.15
C SER A 230 23.78 10.99 -18.14
N THR A 231 23.98 10.75 -19.44
CA THR A 231 23.09 11.28 -20.49
C THR A 231 22.23 10.15 -21.04
N TYR A 232 20.91 10.31 -20.99
CA TYR A 232 19.93 9.39 -21.56
C TYR A 232 18.90 10.18 -22.37
N GLU A 233 18.67 9.78 -23.62
CA GLU A 233 17.78 10.48 -24.56
C GLU A 233 18.04 12.00 -24.66
N GLY A 234 19.32 12.40 -24.62
CA GLY A 234 19.74 13.81 -24.71
C GLY A 234 19.50 14.64 -23.45
N LYS A 235 19.09 14.01 -22.33
CA LYS A 235 18.93 14.66 -21.02
C LYS A 235 19.95 14.12 -20.03
N THR A 236 20.45 15.00 -19.16
CA THR A 236 21.22 14.59 -17.99
C THR A 236 20.27 13.94 -16.99
N ILE A 237 20.60 12.73 -16.54
CA ILE A 237 19.86 12.00 -15.51
C ILE A 237 20.70 11.81 -14.24
N ASN A 238 20.08 12.01 -13.08
CA ASN A 238 20.67 11.81 -11.75
C ASN A 238 20.57 10.33 -11.30
N ALA A 239 21.05 10.05 -10.08
CA ALA A 239 21.10 8.68 -9.55
C ALA A 239 19.70 8.08 -9.33
N ALA A 240 18.75 8.85 -8.80
CA ALA A 240 17.36 8.41 -8.65
C ALA A 240 16.67 8.09 -9.99
N GLU A 241 16.89 8.92 -11.01
CA GLU A 241 16.34 8.73 -12.36
C GLU A 241 16.93 7.48 -13.02
N LYS A 242 18.23 7.21 -12.82
CA LYS A 242 18.85 5.94 -13.26
C LYS A 242 18.14 4.73 -12.66
N ILE A 243 17.88 4.73 -11.36
CA ILE A 243 17.20 3.62 -10.67
C ILE A 243 15.79 3.41 -11.24
N LEU A 244 15.04 4.49 -11.47
CA LEU A 244 13.70 4.42 -12.08
C LEU A 244 13.74 3.81 -13.48
N LEU A 245 14.79 4.12 -14.24
CA LEU A 245 15.03 3.59 -15.59
C LEU A 245 15.68 2.19 -15.60
N GLY A 246 16.06 1.65 -14.44
CA GLY A 246 16.70 0.33 -14.34
C GLY A 246 18.22 0.32 -14.56
N PHE A 247 18.88 1.47 -14.46
CA PHE A 247 20.33 1.62 -14.60
C PHE A 247 21.04 1.66 -13.24
N ASP A 248 22.32 1.29 -13.23
CA ASP A 248 23.18 1.33 -12.04
C ASP A 248 23.48 2.79 -11.65
N PRO A 249 23.03 3.25 -10.46
CA PRO A 249 23.26 4.63 -10.01
C PRO A 249 24.74 4.93 -9.69
N THR A 250 25.58 3.91 -9.53
CA THR A 250 27.00 4.05 -9.18
C THR A 250 27.90 4.36 -10.37
N GLN A 251 27.39 4.22 -11.60
CA GLN A 251 28.16 4.35 -12.83
C GLN A 251 27.88 5.68 -13.54
N SER A 252 28.90 6.26 -14.19
CA SER A 252 28.71 7.42 -15.08
C SER A 252 28.15 7.02 -16.45
N GLU A 253 28.39 5.79 -16.87
CA GLU A 253 27.84 5.21 -18.10
C GLU A 253 26.46 4.59 -17.84
N ILE A 254 25.66 4.44 -18.89
CA ILE A 254 24.36 3.76 -18.82
C ILE A 254 24.63 2.24 -18.77
N VAL A 255 24.53 1.68 -17.56
CA VAL A 255 24.68 0.24 -17.30
C VAL A 255 23.36 -0.29 -16.79
N GLU A 256 22.74 -1.22 -17.52
CA GLU A 256 21.49 -1.86 -17.12
C GLU A 256 21.72 -2.87 -15.98
N VAL A 257 20.86 -2.83 -14.97
CA VAL A 257 20.89 -3.76 -13.84
C VAL A 257 20.05 -4.98 -14.18
N ASN A 258 20.70 -6.14 -14.29
CA ASN A 258 19.99 -7.41 -14.47
C ASN A 258 19.34 -7.87 -13.15
N LYS A 259 18.05 -7.61 -12.99
CA LYS A 259 17.34 -7.85 -11.72
C LYS A 259 16.93 -9.31 -11.54
N GLU A 260 17.25 -9.84 -10.37
CA GLU A 260 16.79 -11.12 -9.86
C GLU A 260 15.26 -11.21 -9.84
N GLN A 261 14.72 -12.40 -10.11
CA GLN A 261 13.29 -12.68 -10.11
C GLN A 261 12.82 -13.09 -8.70
N PRO A 262 11.73 -12.50 -8.16
CA PRO A 262 11.18 -12.86 -6.85
C PRO A 262 10.87 -14.35 -6.65
N THR A 263 10.53 -15.07 -7.71
CA THR A 263 10.25 -16.52 -7.69
C THR A 263 11.50 -17.39 -7.55
N GLU A 264 12.67 -16.85 -7.91
CA GLU A 264 13.98 -17.52 -7.82
C GLU A 264 14.73 -17.12 -6.54
N SER A 265 14.28 -16.06 -5.88
CA SER A 265 14.96 -15.51 -4.72
C SER A 265 14.76 -16.35 -3.47
N ILE A 266 15.87 -16.62 -2.77
CA ILE A 266 15.89 -17.30 -1.47
C ILE A 266 15.47 -16.38 -0.31
N ILE A 267 15.27 -15.09 -0.57
CA ILE A 267 14.90 -14.11 0.46
C ILE A 267 13.45 -14.33 0.89
N ALA A 268 13.23 -14.39 2.21
CA ALA A 268 11.88 -14.48 2.76
C ALA A 268 11.09 -13.19 2.45
N SER A 269 9.78 -13.31 2.33
CA SER A 269 8.94 -12.11 2.21
C SER A 269 8.95 -11.32 3.52
N VAL A 270 9.11 -10.00 3.42
CA VAL A 270 9.03 -9.09 4.56
C VAL A 270 7.62 -8.51 4.67
N PRO A 271 6.98 -8.51 5.86
CA PRO A 271 5.64 -7.95 6.04
C PRO A 271 5.53 -6.47 5.70
N THR A 272 6.63 -5.71 5.77
CA THR A 272 6.64 -4.29 5.39
C THR A 272 6.35 -4.07 3.90
N TYR A 273 6.60 -5.06 3.05
CA TYR A 273 6.42 -4.97 1.59
C TYR A 273 5.12 -5.67 1.21
N GLN A 274 4.16 -4.90 0.71
CA GLN A 274 2.82 -5.41 0.43
C GLN A 274 2.26 -4.78 -0.84
N VAL A 275 1.51 -5.58 -1.59
CA VAL A 275 0.49 -5.09 -2.53
C VAL A 275 -0.82 -5.04 -1.75
N LYS A 276 -1.42 -3.86 -1.65
CA LYS A 276 -2.63 -3.62 -0.83
C LYS A 276 -3.90 -3.60 -1.66
N GLU A 277 -3.81 -3.10 -2.89
CA GLU A 277 -4.98 -2.86 -3.72
C GLU A 277 -4.65 -3.09 -5.19
N VAL A 278 -5.58 -3.74 -5.89
CA VAL A 278 -5.64 -3.83 -7.34
C VAL A 278 -7.01 -3.35 -7.78
N ALA A 279 -7.04 -2.34 -8.65
CA ALA A 279 -8.28 -1.75 -9.14
C ALA A 279 -8.18 -1.43 -10.64
N LEU A 280 -9.32 -1.17 -11.29
CA LEU A 280 -9.35 -0.60 -12.63
C LEU A 280 -9.63 0.89 -12.54
N THR A 281 -8.90 1.69 -13.33
CA THR A 281 -9.20 3.10 -13.53
C THR A 281 -10.41 3.28 -14.45
N GLU A 282 -10.93 4.50 -14.57
CA GLU A 282 -11.99 4.83 -15.53
C GLU A 282 -11.62 4.49 -16.98
N ASN A 283 -10.33 4.56 -17.30
CA ASN A 283 -9.78 4.19 -18.61
C ASN A 283 -9.41 2.70 -18.71
N LYS A 284 -9.87 1.87 -17.75
CA LYS A 284 -9.65 0.41 -17.70
C LYS A 284 -8.17 -0.02 -17.56
N ALA A 285 -7.28 0.90 -17.19
CA ALA A 285 -5.91 0.56 -16.81
C ALA A 285 -5.89 -0.05 -15.40
N VAL A 286 -5.01 -1.02 -15.17
CA VAL A 286 -4.83 -1.62 -13.83
C VAL A 286 -4.05 -0.66 -12.95
N LEU A 287 -4.63 -0.29 -11.82
CA LEU A 287 -4.00 0.46 -10.74
C LEU A 287 -3.55 -0.52 -9.65
N LEU A 288 -2.27 -0.48 -9.34
CA LEU A 288 -1.67 -1.18 -8.21
C LEU A 288 -1.33 -0.16 -7.13
N LYS A 289 -1.66 -0.48 -5.87
CA LYS A 289 -1.17 0.27 -4.71
C LYS A 289 -0.59 -0.68 -3.68
N GLY A 290 0.35 -0.17 -2.89
CA GLY A 290 0.91 -0.94 -1.80
C GLY A 290 1.78 -0.14 -0.86
N GLN A 291 2.62 -0.86 -0.12
CA GLN A 291 3.52 -0.30 0.86
C GLN A 291 4.90 -0.97 0.78
N ALA A 292 5.95 -0.22 1.09
CA ALA A 292 7.30 -0.68 1.36
C ALA A 292 8.01 0.33 2.30
N LEU A 293 9.35 0.38 2.31
CA LEU A 293 10.07 1.40 3.07
C LEU A 293 9.80 2.80 2.53
N PRO A 294 9.67 3.83 3.38
CA PRO A 294 9.58 5.24 2.98
C PRO A 294 10.75 5.72 2.11
N ASN A 295 10.47 6.57 1.12
CA ASN A 295 11.44 7.21 0.24
C ASN A 295 12.47 6.25 -0.40
N SER A 296 12.03 5.02 -0.66
CA SER A 296 12.85 3.94 -1.19
C SER A 296 12.37 3.53 -2.58
N PHE A 297 13.16 2.73 -3.28
CA PHE A 297 12.81 2.21 -4.60
C PHE A 297 12.41 0.74 -4.52
N ILE A 298 11.29 0.43 -5.15
CA ILE A 298 10.83 -0.94 -5.34
C ILE A 298 10.65 -1.24 -6.82
N THR A 299 10.93 -2.48 -7.19
CA THR A 299 10.58 -3.04 -8.49
C THR A 299 9.30 -3.87 -8.33
N ILE A 300 8.29 -3.54 -9.13
CA ILE A 300 7.05 -4.30 -9.28
C ILE A 300 7.26 -5.35 -10.37
N TYR A 301 6.97 -6.61 -10.03
CA TYR A 301 7.02 -7.75 -10.93
C TYR A 301 5.61 -8.28 -11.11
N ILE A 302 5.15 -8.40 -12.35
CA ILE A 302 3.83 -8.98 -12.67
C ILE A 302 4.08 -10.24 -13.51
N TYR A 303 3.56 -11.37 -13.03
CA TYR A 303 3.71 -12.68 -13.67
C TYR A 303 2.41 -13.10 -14.36
N SER A 304 2.53 -13.30 -15.68
CA SER A 304 1.56 -13.72 -16.72
C SER A 304 2.01 -13.10 -18.05
N THR A 305 2.40 -11.82 -17.98
CA THR A 305 3.16 -11.01 -18.93
C THR A 305 4.31 -10.43 -18.11
N PRO A 306 5.59 -10.78 -18.36
CA PRO A 306 6.70 -10.41 -17.50
C PRO A 306 6.95 -8.89 -17.57
N ILE A 307 6.22 -8.13 -16.76
CA ILE A 307 6.35 -6.69 -16.62
C ILE A 307 7.19 -6.42 -15.38
N MET A 308 8.18 -5.55 -15.55
CA MET A 308 9.08 -5.10 -14.50
C MET A 308 9.16 -3.57 -14.52
N VAL A 309 8.75 -2.92 -13.43
CA VAL A 309 8.73 -1.46 -13.32
C VAL A 309 9.29 -1.02 -11.99
N THR A 310 10.24 -0.09 -11.98
CA THR A 310 10.71 0.54 -10.74
C THR A 310 9.83 1.73 -10.40
N VAL A 311 9.37 1.83 -9.15
CA VAL A 311 8.73 3.03 -8.62
C VAL A 311 9.41 3.46 -7.33
N LYS A 312 9.34 4.76 -7.04
CA LYS A 312 9.75 5.31 -5.74
C LYS A 312 8.53 5.33 -4.82
N THR A 313 8.69 4.82 -3.61
CA THR A 313 7.69 5.01 -2.55
C THR A 313 7.70 6.45 -2.09
N ASP A 314 6.54 6.89 -1.63
CA ASP A 314 6.44 8.19 -1.00
C ASP A 314 7.03 8.18 0.41
N SER A 315 6.86 9.32 1.03
CA SER A 315 7.26 9.71 2.36
C SER A 315 6.61 8.85 3.48
N LYS A 316 5.52 8.16 3.17
CA LYS A 316 4.80 7.23 4.04
C LYS A 316 5.14 5.76 3.73
N GLY A 317 5.99 5.51 2.74
CA GLY A 317 6.26 4.20 2.19
C GLY A 317 5.12 3.67 1.33
N GLU A 318 4.13 4.50 0.99
CA GLU A 318 3.05 4.14 0.08
C GLU A 318 3.53 4.29 -1.35
N TRP A 319 3.04 3.44 -2.24
CA TRP A 319 3.31 3.53 -3.67
C TRP A 319 2.07 3.23 -4.46
N GLN A 320 2.00 3.84 -5.65
CA GLN A 320 0.97 3.56 -6.63
C GLN A 320 1.59 3.48 -8.01
N TYR A 321 1.04 2.60 -8.85
CA TYR A 321 1.43 2.50 -10.25
C TYR A 321 0.20 2.17 -11.09
N VAL A 322 -0.03 2.96 -12.13
CA VAL A 322 -1.02 2.66 -13.17
C VAL A 322 -0.25 2.01 -14.31
N LEU A 323 -0.65 0.81 -14.69
CA LEU A 323 0.02 0.08 -15.75
C LEU A 323 -0.11 0.81 -17.09
N ASP A 324 1.04 1.05 -17.72
CA ASP A 324 1.10 1.63 -19.07
C ASP A 324 0.73 0.61 -20.17
N LYS A 325 0.89 -0.68 -19.86
CA LYS A 325 0.55 -1.80 -20.75
C LYS A 325 -0.69 -2.50 -20.24
N GLU A 326 -1.65 -2.73 -21.13
CA GLU A 326 -2.82 -3.53 -20.79
C GLU A 326 -2.40 -4.98 -20.45
N LEU A 327 -2.96 -5.50 -19.37
CA LEU A 327 -2.83 -6.91 -19.02
C LEU A 327 -3.89 -7.74 -19.73
N GLU A 328 -3.51 -8.92 -20.19
CA GLU A 328 -4.47 -9.90 -20.69
C GLU A 328 -5.46 -10.33 -19.59
N ASN A 329 -6.62 -10.84 -20.00
CA ASN A 329 -7.56 -11.42 -19.05
C ASN A 329 -7.02 -12.76 -18.56
N GLY A 330 -7.21 -13.05 -17.27
CA GLY A 330 -6.67 -14.25 -16.63
C GLY A 330 -6.08 -13.96 -15.26
N ASP A 331 -5.36 -14.94 -14.71
CA ASP A 331 -4.71 -14.86 -13.42
C ASP A 331 -3.33 -14.21 -13.54
N HIS A 332 -3.02 -13.35 -12.57
CA HIS A 332 -1.80 -12.57 -12.49
C HIS A 332 -1.26 -12.64 -11.07
N THR A 333 0.05 -12.78 -10.92
CA THR A 333 0.70 -12.68 -9.60
C THR A 333 1.64 -11.48 -9.56
N VAL A 334 1.47 -10.62 -8.55
CA VAL A 334 2.32 -9.44 -8.33
C VAL A 334 3.27 -9.67 -7.18
N TYR A 335 4.52 -9.27 -7.35
CA TYR A 335 5.49 -9.13 -6.28
C TYR A 335 6.08 -7.73 -6.30
N THR A 336 6.51 -7.23 -5.15
CA THR A 336 7.37 -6.07 -5.07
C THR A 336 8.68 -6.43 -4.38
N ALA A 337 9.79 -5.87 -4.84
CA ALA A 337 11.08 -6.10 -4.22
C ALA A 337 11.99 -4.88 -4.30
N SER A 338 12.81 -4.67 -3.28
CA SER A 338 13.97 -3.78 -3.39
C SER A 338 15.15 -4.57 -3.92
N VAL A 339 15.84 -3.96 -4.87
CA VAL A 339 16.91 -4.57 -5.65
C VAL A 339 18.15 -3.68 -5.54
N ASN A 340 19.29 -4.26 -5.19
CA ASN A 340 20.54 -3.50 -5.10
C ASN A 340 21.12 -3.20 -6.50
N ASN A 341 22.19 -2.43 -6.56
CA ASN A 341 22.87 -2.09 -7.82
C ASN A 341 23.48 -3.29 -8.54
N SER A 342 23.69 -4.43 -7.87
CA SER A 342 24.13 -5.69 -8.48
C SER A 342 22.99 -6.53 -9.04
N GLY A 343 21.74 -6.11 -8.86
CA GLY A 343 20.55 -6.82 -9.32
C GLY A 343 19.98 -7.84 -8.34
N ASN A 344 20.53 -7.99 -7.13
CA ASN A 344 20.01 -8.92 -6.14
C ASN A 344 18.83 -8.35 -5.35
N ILE A 345 17.84 -9.19 -5.08
CA ILE A 345 16.74 -8.88 -4.18
C ILE A 345 17.24 -8.89 -2.74
N ILE A 346 16.92 -7.82 -2.00
CA ILE A 346 17.29 -7.67 -0.58
C ILE A 346 16.08 -7.67 0.35
N ALA A 347 14.89 -7.38 -0.17
CA ALA A 347 13.62 -7.48 0.51
C ALA A 347 12.50 -7.66 -0.53
N LYS A 348 11.48 -8.49 -0.24
CA LYS A 348 10.33 -8.68 -1.14
C LYS A 348 9.00 -8.87 -0.44
N SER A 349 7.91 -8.61 -1.14
CA SER A 349 6.55 -8.93 -0.70
C SER A 349 6.25 -10.45 -0.83
N PRO A 350 5.20 -10.96 -0.17
CA PRO A 350 4.55 -12.18 -0.65
C PRO A 350 3.94 -11.95 -2.04
N GLY A 351 3.67 -13.04 -2.76
CA GLY A 351 2.95 -12.97 -4.04
C GLY A 351 1.49 -12.60 -3.82
N TYR A 352 1.02 -11.60 -4.56
CA TYR A 352 -0.39 -11.16 -4.55
C TYR A 352 -1.08 -11.65 -5.82
N LEU A 353 -2.01 -12.59 -5.69
CA LEU A 353 -2.77 -13.15 -6.80
C LEU A 353 -4.02 -12.29 -7.07
N PHE A 354 -4.27 -11.96 -8.34
CA PHE A 354 -5.51 -11.35 -8.78
C PHE A 354 -5.91 -11.87 -10.17
N THR A 355 -7.20 -11.77 -10.49
CA THR A 355 -7.73 -12.16 -11.81
C THR A 355 -8.27 -10.92 -12.52
N LYS A 356 -7.76 -10.63 -13.72
CA LYS A 356 -8.37 -9.64 -14.60
C LYS A 356 -9.44 -10.33 -15.44
N THR A 357 -10.68 -9.85 -15.36
CA THR A 357 -11.79 -10.40 -16.13
C THR A 357 -12.07 -9.55 -17.36
N ALA A 358 -12.54 -10.20 -18.43
CA ALA A 358 -12.98 -9.51 -19.63
C ALA A 358 -14.22 -8.68 -19.31
N GLU A 359 -14.20 -7.40 -19.67
CA GLU A 359 -15.41 -6.59 -19.64
C GLU A 359 -16.21 -6.89 -20.91
N ALA A 360 -17.46 -7.33 -20.75
CA ALA A 360 -18.31 -7.64 -21.89
C ALA A 360 -18.60 -6.37 -22.71
N ALA A 361 -18.44 -6.45 -24.03
CA ALA A 361 -18.87 -5.38 -24.91
C ALA A 361 -20.40 -5.25 -24.85
N SER A 362 -20.90 -4.08 -24.47
CA SER A 362 -22.30 -3.72 -24.68
C SER A 362 -22.43 -3.04 -26.04
N LEU A 363 -23.44 -3.41 -26.82
CA LEU A 363 -23.81 -2.65 -28.01
C LEU A 363 -24.32 -1.29 -27.54
N LYS A 364 -23.52 -0.24 -27.77
CA LYS A 364 -24.02 1.13 -27.68
C LYS A 364 -24.91 1.34 -28.90
N ASP A 365 -26.19 1.66 -28.67
CA ASP A 365 -27.20 1.85 -29.70
C ASP A 365 -26.60 2.55 -30.92
N LEU A 366 -26.49 1.83 -32.04
CA LEU A 366 -26.12 2.45 -33.31
C LEU A 366 -27.22 3.47 -33.61
N PRO A 367 -26.92 4.77 -33.75
CA PRO A 367 -27.89 5.70 -34.29
C PRO A 367 -28.07 5.34 -35.77
N LEU A 368 -29.12 4.58 -36.07
CA LEU A 368 -29.65 4.48 -37.43
C LEU A 368 -30.21 5.86 -37.79
N ALA A 369 -29.38 6.68 -38.43
CA ALA A 369 -29.84 7.92 -39.03
C ALA A 369 -30.81 7.58 -40.17
N GLY A 370 -32.08 7.91 -39.97
CA GLY A 370 -33.05 8.06 -41.05
C GLY A 370 -33.55 6.77 -41.69
N ALA A 371 -34.43 6.06 -41.01
CA ALA A 371 -35.46 5.27 -41.67
C ALA A 371 -36.72 5.25 -40.81
N SER A 372 -37.59 6.24 -41.03
CA SER A 372 -39.02 6.06 -40.78
C SER A 372 -39.51 4.97 -41.72
N VAL A 373 -39.52 3.73 -41.24
CA VAL A 373 -40.37 2.69 -41.82
C VAL A 373 -41.26 2.25 -40.68
N GLU A 374 -42.56 2.46 -40.90
CA GLU A 374 -43.65 1.97 -40.08
C GLU A 374 -43.37 0.56 -39.60
N ALA A 375 -43.77 0.28 -38.36
CA ALA A 375 -43.72 -1.04 -37.79
C ALA A 375 -44.44 -2.04 -38.71
N ASN A 376 -43.66 -2.86 -39.40
CA ASN A 376 -44.09 -4.19 -39.81
C ASN A 376 -42.93 -5.13 -39.56
N LYS A 377 -42.88 -5.68 -38.35
CA LYS A 377 -42.01 -6.83 -38.07
C LYS A 377 -42.48 -7.94 -39.02
N PRO A 378 -41.65 -8.53 -39.90
CA PRO A 378 -41.97 -9.86 -40.40
C PRO A 378 -41.73 -10.82 -39.24
N GLY A 379 -42.67 -10.84 -38.30
CA GLY A 379 -42.75 -11.84 -37.27
C GLY A 379 -43.05 -13.16 -37.95
N LEU A 380 -42.15 -14.14 -37.82
CA LEU A 380 -42.37 -15.52 -38.24
C LEU A 380 -43.64 -16.16 -37.64
N LEU A 381 -44.31 -15.46 -36.72
CA LEU A 381 -45.33 -15.96 -35.80
C LEU A 381 -46.49 -14.97 -35.54
N GLU A 382 -46.89 -14.13 -36.50
CA GLU A 382 -48.13 -13.34 -36.37
C GLU A 382 -49.06 -13.52 -37.59
N GLY A 383 -50.32 -13.94 -37.35
CA GLY A 383 -51.48 -13.79 -38.25
C GLY A 383 -51.54 -14.67 -39.52
N ASN A 384 -52.59 -15.51 -39.64
CA ASN A 384 -52.94 -16.43 -40.75
C ASN A 384 -51.92 -17.50 -41.18
N ASN A 385 -50.61 -17.28 -41.04
CA ASN A 385 -49.59 -18.27 -41.40
C ASN A 385 -49.45 -19.41 -40.38
N LEU A 386 -49.94 -19.24 -39.15
CA LEU A 386 -50.02 -20.34 -38.18
C LEU A 386 -50.99 -21.44 -38.65
N TYR A 387 -52.13 -21.06 -39.25
CA TYR A 387 -53.06 -22.03 -39.81
C TYR A 387 -52.45 -22.77 -41.00
N VAL A 388 -51.64 -22.10 -41.83
CA VAL A 388 -50.92 -22.72 -42.95
C VAL A 388 -49.86 -23.70 -42.43
N ILE A 389 -49.07 -23.33 -41.44
CA ILE A 389 -48.04 -24.21 -40.86
C ILE A 389 -48.70 -25.43 -40.18
N VAL A 390 -49.78 -25.22 -39.43
CA VAL A 390 -50.53 -26.30 -38.77
C VAL A 390 -51.21 -27.21 -39.82
N THR A 391 -51.82 -26.67 -40.88
CA THR A 391 -52.44 -27.49 -41.93
C THR A 391 -51.40 -28.28 -42.73
N VAL A 392 -50.23 -27.71 -43.01
CA VAL A 392 -49.13 -28.44 -43.67
C VAL A 392 -48.60 -29.57 -42.77
N LEU A 393 -48.41 -29.32 -41.47
CA LEU A 393 -48.00 -30.36 -40.52
C LEU A 393 -49.05 -31.48 -40.41
N VAL A 394 -50.34 -31.15 -40.37
CA VAL A 394 -51.42 -32.15 -40.35
C VAL A 394 -51.45 -32.96 -41.66
N LEU A 395 -51.28 -32.33 -42.82
CA LEU A 395 -51.21 -33.04 -44.12
C LEU A 395 -50.02 -34.00 -44.20
N ILE A 396 -48.87 -33.63 -43.65
CA ILE A 396 -47.70 -34.50 -43.57
C ILE A 396 -47.99 -35.70 -42.67
N ILE A 397 -48.62 -35.49 -41.50
CA ILE A 397 -48.97 -36.59 -40.59
C ILE A 397 -49.99 -37.54 -41.25
N VAL A 398 -51.01 -37.00 -41.92
CA VAL A 398 -52.02 -37.83 -42.62
C VAL A 398 -51.39 -38.64 -43.74
N THR A 399 -50.50 -38.04 -44.55
CA THR A 399 -49.83 -38.78 -45.64
C THR A 399 -48.91 -39.86 -45.11
N VAL A 400 -48.19 -39.63 -44.01
CA VAL A 400 -47.39 -40.65 -43.33
C VAL A 400 -48.27 -41.79 -42.79
N LEU A 401 -49.41 -41.49 -42.18
CA LEU A 401 -50.34 -42.51 -41.68
C LEU A 401 -50.97 -43.32 -42.82
N VAL A 402 -51.32 -42.70 -43.94
CA VAL A 402 -51.81 -43.41 -45.13
C VAL A 402 -50.72 -44.32 -45.69
N LEU A 403 -49.48 -43.85 -45.80
CA LEU A 403 -48.35 -44.66 -46.24
C LEU A 403 -48.15 -45.87 -45.32
N ILE A 404 -48.13 -45.68 -44.00
CA ILE A 404 -48.02 -46.76 -43.00
C ILE A 404 -49.20 -47.74 -43.11
N GLY A 405 -50.42 -47.23 -43.31
CA GLY A 405 -51.62 -48.04 -43.52
C GLY A 405 -51.54 -48.88 -44.80
N MET A 406 -51.02 -48.32 -45.89
CA MET A 406 -50.81 -49.04 -47.14
C MET A 406 -49.74 -50.12 -47.02
N THR A 407 -48.61 -49.87 -46.34
CA THR A 407 -47.61 -50.91 -46.07
C THR A 407 -48.15 -52.00 -45.14
N SER A 408 -48.97 -51.65 -44.14
CA SER A 408 -49.64 -52.64 -43.28
C SER A 408 -50.68 -53.48 -44.03
N LYS A 409 -51.44 -52.90 -44.97
CA LYS A 409 -52.41 -53.65 -45.79
C LYS A 409 -51.69 -54.59 -46.78
N LYS A 410 -50.60 -54.14 -47.41
CA LYS A 410 -49.77 -54.96 -48.29
C LYS A 410 -49.12 -56.14 -47.56
N ASN A 411 -48.83 -55.99 -46.26
CA ASN A 411 -48.31 -57.08 -45.44
C ASN A 411 -49.40 -58.06 -44.94
N LYS A 412 -50.68 -57.67 -44.93
CA LYS A 412 -51.80 -58.59 -44.62
C LYS A 412 -52.32 -59.36 -45.84
N GLU A 413 -52.25 -58.79 -47.04
CA GLU A 413 -52.58 -59.51 -48.29
C GLU A 413 -51.49 -60.51 -48.72
N ASN A 414 -50.29 -60.45 -48.13
CA ASN A 414 -49.24 -61.47 -48.27
C ASN A 414 -49.23 -62.51 -47.13
N LEU A 415 -50.23 -62.47 -46.23
CA LEU A 415 -50.34 -63.38 -45.07
C LEU A 415 -51.74 -64.05 -44.94
N SER A 416 -52.52 -64.09 -46.03
CA SER A 416 -53.71 -64.94 -46.17
C SER A 416 -53.59 -65.84 -47.38
#